data_AF-A0A5J6SE38-F1
#
_entry.id   AF-A0A5J6SE38-F1
#
_cell.length_a   1.000
_cell.length_b   1.000
_cell.length_c   1.000
_cell.angle_alpha   90.00
_cell.angle_beta   90.00
_cell.angle_gamma   90.00
#
_symmetry.space_group_name_H-M   'P 1'
#
loop_
_entity.id
_entity.type
_entity.pdbx_description
1 polymer ?
#
loop_
_entity_poly.entity_id
_entity_poly.type
_entity_poly.pdbx_seq_one_letter_code
_entity_poly.pdbx_strand_id
1 'polypeptide(L)'
;MKPFGNLHQALNMLKAKCHRKDINKWELGFVAFLLLIILCLLNLAVVQMVCKSAELPSNENKHWKNQHNTACDDPCRFVLIETVPDGLAYAENASGYQSIYNSWMNLINIANSSLDIASFYWTLTGSDINVTDPTSKYGEIILDELGKLPLRRVNVRVASSMSKFPHQESTD
;
A
#
# COMPACT_ATOMS: atom_id res chain seq x y z
N MET A 1 -90.03 39.35 30.85
CA MET A 1 -89.76 40.63 30.13
C MET A 1 -88.30 40.57 29.69
N LYS A 2 -88.04 40.15 28.44
CA LYS A 2 -87.62 40.97 27.27
C LYS A 2 -86.33 41.79 27.53
N PRO A 3 -85.43 42.02 26.54
CA PRO A 3 -85.27 41.40 25.22
C PRO A 3 -83.80 41.23 24.74
N PHE A 4 -83.67 40.65 23.54
CA PHE A 4 -82.73 40.89 22.45
C PHE A 4 -81.54 41.85 22.64
N GLY A 5 -80.38 41.39 22.12
CA GLY A 5 -79.55 42.23 21.27
C GLY A 5 -78.05 42.04 21.49
N ASN A 6 -77.39 41.32 20.58
CA ASN A 6 -76.54 41.97 19.58
C ASN A 6 -75.63 40.96 18.86
N LEU A 7 -76.11 40.56 17.68
CA LEU A 7 -75.39 39.94 16.58
C LEU A 7 -74.18 40.78 16.09
N HIS A 8 -73.96 41.97 16.67
CA HIS A 8 -72.82 42.85 16.42
C HIS A 8 -71.50 42.36 17.06
N GLN A 9 -71.56 41.43 18.01
CA GLN A 9 -70.35 40.90 18.67
C GLN A 9 -69.62 39.82 17.84
N ALA A 10 -70.25 39.27 16.79
CA ALA A 10 -69.65 38.24 15.94
C ALA A 10 -68.63 38.78 14.92
N LEU A 11 -68.59 40.10 14.68
CA LEU A 11 -67.70 40.72 13.67
C LEU A 11 -66.33 41.15 14.21
N ASN A 12 -66.12 41.13 15.53
CA ASN A 12 -64.81 41.39 16.15
C ASN A 12 -63.94 40.12 16.31
N MET A 13 -64.44 38.95 15.90
CA MET A 13 -63.76 37.67 16.04
C MET A 13 -62.85 37.29 14.84
N LEU A 14 -62.73 38.15 13.82
CA LEU A 14 -61.92 37.90 12.61
C LEU A 14 -60.79 38.91 12.41
N LYS A 15 -60.23 39.46 13.50
CA LYS A 15 -58.90 40.08 13.46
C LYS A 15 -57.90 39.14 14.11
N ALA A 16 -57.68 38.00 13.47
CA ALA A 16 -56.58 37.10 13.80
C ALA A 16 -55.27 37.89 13.63
N LYS A 17 -54.72 38.34 14.75
CA LYS A 17 -53.42 39.01 14.80
C LYS A 17 -52.37 37.93 14.53
N CYS A 18 -51.91 37.84 13.29
CA CYS A 18 -50.76 37.02 12.93
C CYS A 18 -49.56 37.55 13.72
N HIS A 19 -49.22 36.86 14.80
CA HIS A 19 -48.11 37.20 15.68
C HIS A 19 -46.81 36.81 14.96
N ARG A 20 -46.32 37.69 14.09
CA ARG A 20 -44.97 37.59 13.53
C ARG A 20 -44.00 37.76 14.70
N LYS A 21 -43.45 36.65 15.20
CA LYS A 21 -42.48 36.63 16.29
C LYS A 21 -41.22 37.35 15.80
N ASP A 22 -40.86 38.47 16.43
CA ASP A 22 -39.60 39.18 16.15
C ASP A 22 -38.45 38.29 16.63
N ILE A 23 -37.87 37.55 15.69
CA ILE A 23 -36.74 36.66 15.97
C ILE A 23 -35.54 37.55 16.29
N ASN A 24 -35.00 37.42 17.50
CA ASN A 24 -33.80 38.13 17.95
C ASN A 24 -32.66 37.84 16.97
N LYS A 25 -32.03 38.88 16.43
CA LYS A 25 -30.90 38.74 15.48
C LYS A 25 -29.75 37.90 16.04
N TRP A 26 -29.57 37.94 17.36
CA TRP A 26 -28.59 37.12 18.10
C TRP A 26 -28.96 35.65 18.08
N GLU A 27 -30.22 35.31 18.32
CA GLU A 27 -30.72 33.93 18.24
C GLU A 27 -30.58 33.35 16.83
N LEU A 28 -30.86 34.16 15.80
CA LEU A 28 -30.64 33.74 14.42
C LEU A 28 -29.16 33.51 14.10
N GLY A 29 -28.26 34.33 14.68
CA GLY A 29 -26.82 34.16 14.58
C GLY A 29 -26.32 32.88 15.26
N PHE A 30 -26.81 32.58 16.46
CA PHE A 30 -26.49 31.33 17.16
C PHE A 30 -27.01 30.11 16.42
N VAL A 31 -28.24 30.15 15.91
CA VAL A 31 -28.80 29.07 15.11
C VAL A 31 -27.99 28.85 13.83
N ALA A 32 -27.60 29.92 13.12
CA ALA A 32 -26.76 29.82 11.94
C ALA A 32 -25.38 29.24 12.26
N PHE A 33 -24.77 29.64 13.37
CA PHE A 33 -23.47 29.12 13.82
C PHE A 33 -23.55 27.62 14.18
N LEU A 34 -24.60 27.19 14.89
CA LEU A 34 -24.83 25.78 15.19
C LEU A 34 -25.04 24.95 13.92
N LEU A 35 -25.77 25.48 12.93
CA LEU A 35 -25.96 24.82 11.65
C LEU A 35 -24.65 24.66 10.86
N LEU A 36 -23.76 25.66 10.90
CA LEU A 36 -22.44 25.58 10.27
C LEU A 36 -21.54 24.53 10.94
N ILE A 37 -21.56 24.44 12.27
CA ILE A 37 -20.81 23.40 13.00
C ILE A 37 -21.33 22.02 12.61
N ILE A 38 -22.65 21.81 12.61
CA ILE A 38 -23.25 20.52 12.23
C ILE A 38 -22.86 20.16 10.80
N LEU A 39 -22.92 21.12 9.86
CA LEU A 39 -22.49 20.89 8.47
C LEU A 39 -21.01 20.50 8.39
N CYS A 40 -20.13 21.15 9.15
CA CYS A 40 -18.71 20.83 9.20
C CYS A 40 -18.46 19.41 9.75
N LEU A 41 -19.14 19.03 10.84
CA LEU A 41 -19.06 17.70 11.42
C LEU A 41 -19.55 16.61 10.47
N LEU A 42 -20.62 16.86 9.71
CA LEU A 42 -21.13 15.94 8.70
C LEU A 42 -20.11 15.74 7.56
N ASN A 43 -19.49 16.81 7.07
CA ASN A 43 -18.44 16.71 6.04
C ASN A 43 -17.21 15.95 6.57
N LEU A 44 -16.77 16.22 7.81
CA LEU A 44 -15.65 15.52 8.43
C LEU A 44 -15.95 14.02 8.60
N ALA A 45 -17.18 13.66 8.99
CA ALA A 45 -17.62 12.28 9.10
C ALA A 45 -17.63 11.55 7.74
N VAL A 46 -18.06 12.23 6.66
CA VAL A 46 -18.00 11.69 5.30
C VAL A 46 -16.56 11.46 4.86
N VAL A 47 -15.64 12.40 5.13
CA VAL A 47 -14.20 12.23 4.83
C VAL A 47 -13.62 11.03 5.58
N GLN A 48 -13.94 10.88 6.88
CA GLN A 48 -13.51 9.71 7.65
C GLN A 48 -14.09 8.40 7.12
N MET A 49 -15.35 8.41 6.67
CA MET A 49 -16.00 7.24 6.06
C MET A 49 -15.36 6.86 4.74
N VAL A 50 -15.05 7.85 3.88
CA VAL A 50 -14.37 7.65 2.59
C VAL A 50 -12.94 7.11 2.80
N CYS A 51 -12.18 7.67 3.75
CA CYS A 51 -10.86 7.15 4.13
C CYS A 51 -10.93 5.70 4.66
N LYS A 52 -11.94 5.36 5.47
CA LYS A 52 -12.15 3.98 5.93
C LYS A 52 -12.55 3.03 4.80
N SER A 53 -13.26 3.49 3.78
CA SER A 53 -13.62 2.67 2.60
C SER A 53 -12.48 2.52 1.57
N ALA A 54 -11.41 3.32 1.67
CA ALA A 54 -10.18 3.12 0.90
C ALA A 54 -9.33 1.95 1.44
N GLU A 55 -9.63 1.45 2.65
CA GLU A 55 -9.14 0.18 3.14
C GLU A 55 -10.03 -0.94 2.59
N LEU A 56 -9.63 -1.51 1.45
CA LEU A 56 -10.25 -2.73 0.92
C LEU A 56 -10.31 -3.81 2.01
N PRO A 57 -11.48 -4.46 2.25
CA PRO A 57 -11.58 -5.57 3.17
C PRO A 57 -10.94 -6.79 2.52
N SER A 58 -9.63 -6.96 2.73
CA SER A 58 -8.96 -8.25 2.52
C SER A 58 -9.50 -9.22 3.58
N ASN A 59 -10.50 -10.02 3.20
CA ASN A 59 -11.10 -11.06 4.05
C ASN A 59 -10.15 -12.26 4.30
N GLU A 60 -8.87 -12.18 3.92
CA GLU A 60 -7.87 -13.23 4.20
C GLU A 60 -7.12 -13.04 5.52
N ASN A 61 -7.55 -12.09 6.37
CA ASN A 61 -6.65 -11.44 7.31
C ASN A 61 -7.03 -11.54 8.79
N LYS A 62 -8.01 -12.38 9.14
CA LYS A 62 -8.34 -12.62 10.56
C LYS A 62 -7.34 -13.52 11.30
N HIS A 63 -6.44 -14.21 10.58
CA HIS A 63 -5.41 -15.03 11.21
C HIS A 63 -4.20 -14.21 11.68
N TRP A 64 -3.77 -13.18 10.95
CA TRP A 64 -2.52 -12.47 11.26
C TRP A 64 -2.67 -11.34 12.30
N LYS A 65 -3.87 -10.77 12.50
CA LYS A 65 -4.05 -9.67 13.48
C LYS A 65 -3.90 -10.10 14.94
N ASN A 66 -4.10 -11.38 15.25
CA ASN A 66 -3.87 -11.89 16.61
C ASN A 66 -2.40 -12.23 16.89
N GLN A 67 -1.53 -12.16 15.87
CA GLN A 67 -0.11 -12.52 15.98
C GLN A 67 0.83 -11.30 16.09
N HIS A 68 0.36 -10.09 15.75
CA HIS A 68 1.23 -8.91 15.64
C HIS A 68 1.13 -7.88 16.79
N ASN A 69 0.70 -8.28 17.99
CA ASN A 69 0.97 -7.50 19.22
C ASN A 69 2.35 -7.81 19.81
N THR A 70 3.15 -8.65 19.17
CA THR A 70 4.60 -8.74 19.40
C THR A 70 5.26 -7.73 18.47
N ALA A 71 5.86 -6.67 19.02
CA ALA A 71 6.89 -5.93 18.30
C ALA A 71 7.89 -6.96 17.74
N CYS A 72 8.25 -6.85 16.46
CA CYS A 72 9.28 -7.70 15.87
C CYS A 72 10.64 -7.28 16.47
N ASP A 73 10.95 -7.78 17.66
CA ASP A 73 12.25 -7.61 18.34
C ASP A 73 13.30 -8.63 17.84
N ASP A 74 13.02 -9.32 16.73
CA ASP A 74 13.98 -10.24 16.13
C ASP A 74 15.18 -9.45 15.58
N PRO A 75 16.42 -9.79 15.98
CA PRO A 75 17.60 -9.11 15.48
C PRO A 75 17.72 -9.31 13.96
N CYS A 76 17.56 -8.23 13.20
CA CYS A 76 17.70 -8.23 11.74
C CYS A 76 19.06 -7.67 11.31
N ARG A 77 19.61 -8.18 10.20
CA ARG A 77 20.82 -7.65 9.56
C ARG A 77 20.52 -7.21 8.13
N PHE A 78 20.79 -5.95 7.84
CA PHE A 78 20.73 -5.40 6.48
C PHE A 78 22.14 -5.19 5.94
N VAL A 79 22.36 -5.56 4.68
CA VAL A 79 23.63 -5.38 3.99
C VAL A 79 23.33 -4.78 2.62
N LEU A 80 24.00 -3.70 2.26
CA LEU A 80 23.95 -3.13 0.92
C LEU A 80 24.80 -4.01 -0.01
N ILE A 81 24.22 -4.39 -1.14
CA ILE A 81 24.88 -5.22 -2.15
C ILE A 81 24.79 -4.54 -3.51
N GLU A 82 25.80 -4.71 -4.35
CA GLU A 82 25.86 -4.06 -5.67
C GLU A 82 26.52 -4.94 -6.74
N THR A 83 26.28 -4.63 -8.01
CA THR A 83 27.09 -5.17 -9.10
C THR A 83 28.39 -4.39 -9.17
N VAL A 84 29.52 -5.09 -9.10
CA VAL A 84 30.85 -4.48 -9.24
C VAL A 84 31.31 -4.70 -10.69
N PRO A 85 31.60 -3.64 -11.45
CA PRO A 85 32.14 -3.78 -12.80
C PRO A 85 33.51 -4.45 -12.80
N ASP A 86 33.78 -5.25 -13.83
CA ASP A 86 35.12 -5.81 -14.02
C ASP A 86 36.15 -4.68 -14.20
N GLY A 87 37.30 -4.83 -13.55
CA GLY A 87 38.38 -3.84 -13.57
C GLY A 87 38.22 -2.69 -12.58
N LEU A 88 37.10 -2.60 -11.85
CA LEU A 88 36.95 -1.64 -10.75
C LEU A 88 37.54 -2.22 -9.45
N ALA A 89 38.62 -1.61 -8.95
CA ALA A 89 39.19 -1.95 -7.65
C ALA A 89 38.77 -0.90 -6.60
N TYR A 90 38.09 -1.35 -5.54
CA TYR A 90 37.87 -0.52 -4.36
C TYR A 90 39.15 -0.40 -3.54
N ALA A 91 39.32 0.72 -2.83
CA ALA A 91 40.45 0.91 -1.93
C ALA A 91 40.41 -0.12 -0.79
N GLU A 92 41.57 -0.50 -0.24
CA GLU A 92 41.69 -1.53 0.82
C GLU A 92 40.87 -1.22 2.08
N ASN A 93 40.54 0.06 2.31
CA ASN A 93 39.75 0.58 3.41
C ASN A 93 38.26 0.78 3.07
N ALA A 94 37.80 0.39 1.88
CA ALA A 94 36.39 0.29 1.54
C ALA A 94 35.78 -0.94 2.24
N SER A 95 35.68 -0.87 3.57
CA SER A 95 35.07 -1.92 4.39
C SER A 95 33.59 -2.00 4.07
N GLY A 96 33.16 -3.10 3.44
CA GLY A 96 31.73 -3.46 3.37
C GLY A 96 31.13 -3.66 1.98
N TYR A 97 31.93 -3.69 0.91
CA TYR A 97 31.36 -4.06 -0.39
C TYR A 97 31.05 -5.57 -0.40
N GLN A 98 29.81 -5.89 -0.72
CA GLN A 98 29.36 -7.26 -0.93
C GLN A 98 28.74 -7.28 -2.34
N SER A 99 29.34 -8.04 -3.25
CA SER A 99 28.81 -8.12 -4.60
C SER A 99 27.47 -8.86 -4.62
N ILE A 100 26.61 -8.52 -5.59
CA ILE A 100 25.36 -9.26 -5.83
C ILE A 100 25.68 -10.74 -6.06
N TYR A 101 26.71 -11.07 -6.86
CA TYR A 101 27.16 -12.44 -7.08
C TYR A 101 27.49 -13.18 -5.77
N ASN A 102 28.34 -12.61 -4.91
CA ASN A 102 28.71 -13.24 -3.64
C ASN A 102 27.51 -13.40 -2.70
N SER A 103 26.55 -12.48 -2.76
CA SER A 103 25.33 -12.54 -1.97
C SER A 103 24.43 -13.69 -2.40
N TRP A 104 24.26 -13.89 -3.70
CA TRP A 104 23.57 -15.05 -4.28
C TRP A 104 24.23 -16.35 -3.84
N MET A 105 25.56 -16.44 -3.96
CA MET A 105 26.31 -17.64 -3.55
C MET A 105 26.17 -17.92 -2.06
N ASN A 106 26.19 -16.89 -1.21
CA ASN A 106 25.95 -17.06 0.20
C ASN A 106 24.53 -17.59 0.49
N LEU A 107 23.50 -17.02 -0.12
CA LEU A 107 22.11 -17.48 0.06
C LEU A 107 21.91 -18.94 -0.39
N ILE A 108 22.49 -19.32 -1.53
CA ILE A 108 22.46 -20.69 -2.04
C ILE A 108 23.20 -21.63 -1.09
N ASN A 109 24.36 -21.23 -0.57
CA ASN A 109 25.14 -22.07 0.33
C ASN A 109 24.41 -22.34 1.65
N ILE A 110 23.85 -21.30 2.27
CA ILE A 110 23.21 -21.39 3.60
C ILE A 110 21.79 -21.95 3.57
N ALA A 111 21.15 -22.05 2.40
CA ALA A 111 19.80 -22.58 2.28
C ALA A 111 19.74 -24.05 2.74
N ASN A 112 18.83 -24.35 3.67
CA ASN A 112 18.67 -25.68 4.26
C ASN A 112 17.33 -26.36 3.98
N SER A 113 16.30 -25.60 3.57
CA SER A 113 14.95 -26.13 3.35
C SER A 113 14.39 -25.72 1.99
N SER A 114 14.42 -24.42 1.69
CA SER A 114 14.04 -23.90 0.39
C SER A 114 14.80 -22.63 0.03
N LEU A 115 14.86 -22.37 -1.28
CA LEU A 115 15.26 -21.12 -1.86
C LEU A 115 14.16 -20.65 -2.82
N ASP A 116 13.51 -19.55 -2.45
CA ASP A 116 12.40 -18.97 -3.20
C ASP A 116 12.85 -17.67 -3.85
N ILE A 117 12.71 -17.61 -5.18
CA ILE A 117 13.16 -16.49 -5.97
C ILE A 117 11.97 -15.91 -6.71
N ALA A 118 11.75 -14.60 -6.55
CA ALA A 118 10.82 -13.83 -7.36
C ALA A 118 11.60 -12.77 -8.12
N SER A 119 11.54 -12.80 -9.45
CA SER A 119 12.21 -11.80 -10.30
C SER A 119 11.39 -11.54 -11.55
N PHE A 120 11.38 -10.30 -12.02
CA PHE A 120 10.68 -9.98 -13.25
C PHE A 120 11.28 -10.72 -14.46
N TYR A 121 12.61 -10.82 -14.54
CA TYR A 121 13.34 -11.55 -15.59
C TYR A 121 14.30 -12.58 -15.00
N TRP A 122 14.55 -13.64 -15.76
CA TRP A 122 15.51 -14.70 -15.44
C TRP A 122 16.42 -14.95 -16.64
N THR A 123 17.46 -14.13 -16.75
CA THR A 123 18.48 -14.20 -17.80
C THR A 123 19.83 -14.42 -17.12
N LEU A 124 20.17 -15.67 -16.85
CA LEU A 124 21.39 -16.05 -16.13
C LEU A 124 22.53 -16.44 -17.08
N THR A 125 22.21 -16.75 -18.33
CA THR A 125 23.20 -17.12 -19.34
C THR A 125 23.28 -16.05 -20.42
N GLY A 126 24.43 -15.92 -21.07
CA GLY A 126 24.56 -15.03 -22.24
C GLY A 126 23.61 -15.44 -23.37
N SER A 127 23.36 -16.75 -23.52
CA SER A 127 22.42 -17.28 -24.51
C SER A 127 20.97 -16.85 -24.28
N ASP A 128 20.56 -16.54 -23.04
CA ASP A 128 19.18 -16.08 -22.76
C ASP A 128 18.87 -14.75 -23.46
N ILE A 129 19.90 -13.95 -23.74
CA ILE A 129 19.81 -12.65 -24.42
C ILE A 129 20.58 -12.61 -25.75
N ASN A 130 20.99 -13.77 -26.26
CA ASN A 130 21.76 -13.90 -27.50
C ASN A 130 23.07 -13.09 -27.53
N VAL A 131 23.78 -13.03 -26.40
CA VAL A 131 25.07 -12.35 -26.26
C VAL A 131 26.14 -13.35 -25.83
N THR A 132 27.36 -13.19 -26.34
CA THR A 132 28.54 -13.91 -25.85
C THR A 132 29.44 -12.92 -25.13
N ASP A 133 29.37 -12.90 -23.80
CA ASP A 133 30.15 -12.00 -22.96
C ASP A 133 30.80 -12.78 -21.79
N PRO A 134 32.11 -12.61 -21.50
CA PRO A 134 32.78 -13.30 -20.42
C PRO A 134 32.14 -13.13 -19.03
N THR A 135 31.48 -11.99 -18.79
CA THR A 135 30.80 -11.69 -17.51
C THR A 135 29.54 -12.52 -17.29
N SER A 136 28.99 -13.14 -18.35
CA SER A 136 27.84 -14.08 -18.24
C SER A 136 28.17 -15.29 -17.37
N LYS A 137 29.45 -15.64 -17.24
CA LYS A 137 29.93 -16.75 -16.40
C LYS A 137 29.42 -16.68 -14.96
N TYR A 138 29.26 -15.49 -14.38
CA TYR A 138 28.74 -15.36 -13.01
C TYR A 138 27.30 -15.84 -12.87
N GLY A 139 26.45 -15.53 -13.85
CA GLY A 139 25.07 -16.00 -13.90
C GLY A 139 25.00 -17.51 -14.20
N GLU A 140 25.86 -18.01 -15.08
CA GLU A 140 25.97 -19.44 -15.40
C GLU A 140 26.37 -20.28 -14.18
N ILE A 141 27.31 -19.80 -13.37
CA ILE A 141 27.67 -20.44 -12.10
C ILE A 141 26.48 -20.42 -11.13
N ILE A 142 25.76 -19.30 -11.01
CA ILE A 142 24.55 -19.23 -10.19
C ILE A 142 23.52 -20.27 -10.63
N LEU A 143 23.28 -20.39 -11.94
CA LEU A 143 22.35 -21.37 -12.50
C LEU A 143 22.77 -22.81 -12.17
N ASP A 144 24.06 -23.13 -12.30
CA ASP A 144 24.60 -24.46 -11.97
C ASP A 144 24.43 -24.78 -10.46
N GLU A 145 24.78 -23.85 -9.58
CA GLU A 145 24.65 -24.04 -8.12
C GLU A 145 23.19 -24.17 -7.67
N LEU A 146 22.27 -23.40 -8.28
CA LEU A 146 20.83 -23.58 -8.08
C LEU A 146 20.37 -24.99 -8.48
N GLY A 147 20.89 -25.52 -9.60
CA GLY A 147 20.61 -26.88 -10.07
C GLY A 147 21.09 -27.98 -9.12
N LYS A 148 22.09 -27.70 -8.27
CA LYS A 148 22.63 -28.65 -7.29
C LYS A 148 21.85 -28.68 -5.98
N LEU A 149 21.07 -27.65 -5.65
CA LEU A 149 20.31 -27.55 -4.39
C LEU A 149 19.37 -28.74 -4.14
N PRO A 150 18.65 -29.29 -5.13
CA PRO A 150 17.82 -30.48 -4.93
C PRO A 150 18.61 -31.71 -4.46
N LEU A 151 19.90 -31.83 -4.79
CA LEU A 151 20.78 -32.92 -4.29
C LEU A 151 20.95 -32.85 -2.77
N ARG A 152 20.84 -31.64 -2.20
CA ARG A 152 20.87 -31.37 -0.74
C ARG A 152 19.48 -31.40 -0.11
N ARG A 153 18.44 -31.82 -0.84
CA ARG A 153 17.01 -31.76 -0.43
C ARG A 153 16.52 -30.34 -0.13
N VAL A 154 17.10 -29.34 -0.79
CA VAL A 154 16.63 -27.95 -0.73
C VAL A 154 15.70 -27.71 -1.91
N ASN A 155 14.47 -27.28 -1.64
CA ASN A 155 13.48 -27.00 -2.68
C ASN A 155 13.76 -25.64 -3.33
N VAL A 156 13.85 -25.59 -4.65
CA VAL A 156 14.03 -24.34 -5.39
C VAL A 156 12.72 -23.98 -6.08
N ARG A 157 12.22 -22.77 -5.87
CA ARG A 157 11.02 -22.25 -6.55
C ARG A 157 11.33 -20.89 -7.16
N VAL A 158 10.88 -20.70 -8.39
CA VAL A 158 11.10 -19.48 -9.15
C VAL A 158 9.76 -18.95 -9.64
N ALA A 159 9.44 -17.71 -9.25
CA ALA A 159 8.33 -16.95 -9.79
C ALA A 159 8.88 -15.87 -10.73
N SER A 160 8.39 -15.84 -11.96
CA SER A 160 8.78 -14.85 -12.95
C SER A 160 7.59 -14.27 -13.71
N SER A 161 7.80 -13.13 -14.34
CA SER A 161 6.78 -12.47 -15.15
C SER A 161 6.49 -13.32 -16.38
N MET A 162 5.21 -13.40 -16.77
CA MET A 162 4.83 -14.01 -18.05
C MET A 162 5.11 -13.08 -19.23
N SER A 163 5.31 -11.78 -18.97
CA SER A 163 5.64 -10.79 -19.99
C SER A 163 7.06 -10.99 -20.49
N LYS A 164 7.20 -11.28 -21.79
CA LYS A 164 8.50 -11.34 -22.45
C LYS A 164 9.09 -9.93 -22.58
N PHE A 165 10.40 -9.79 -22.41
CA PHE A 165 11.08 -8.52 -22.63
C PHE A 165 10.91 -8.08 -24.09
N PRO A 166 10.56 -6.82 -24.37
CA PRO A 166 10.47 -6.30 -25.73
C PRO A 166 11.89 -5.96 -26.23
N HIS A 167 12.70 -6.98 -26.52
CA HIS A 167 13.81 -6.91 -27.48
C HIS A 167 14.25 -8.33 -27.83
N GLN A 168 13.52 -8.93 -28.77
CA GLN A 168 14.04 -9.95 -29.69
C GLN A 168 13.75 -9.53 -31.15
N GLU A 169 13.78 -8.23 -31.40
CA GLU A 169 13.74 -7.66 -32.74
C GLU A 169 14.87 -6.62 -32.84
N SER A 170 16.11 -7.10 -32.72
CA SER A 170 17.21 -6.45 -33.41
C SER A 170 17.17 -6.97 -34.84
N THR A 171 16.54 -6.19 -35.73
CA THR A 171 16.82 -6.29 -37.15
C THR A 171 18.31 -6.01 -37.34
N ASP A 172 19.08 -7.04 -37.65
CA ASP A 172 20.17 -6.87 -38.61
C ASP A 172 19.61 -6.31 -39.93
#